data_AF-A0A380JZW5-F1
#
_entry.id   AF-A0A380JZW5-F1
#
_cell.length_a   1.000
_cell.length_b   1.000
_cell.length_c   1.000
_cell.angle_alpha   90.00
_cell.angle_beta   90.00
_cell.angle_gamma   90.00
#
_symmetry.space_group_name_H-M   'P 1'
#
loop_
_entity.id
_entity.type
_entity.pdbx_description
1 polymer ?
#
loop_
_entity_poly.entity_id
_entity_poly.type
_entity_poly.pdbx_seq_one_letter_code
_entity_poly.pdbx_strand_id
1 'polypeptide(L)'
;MTTNKEKALWLQKHYGGYSLQWYLSDIRRLNAIYKKEYSRFLAQRTDNIKKEHNDAANATLQRLKKAYFDVYRSDYDTDNAISRSETNARAQAIRDLWLHEEVAVTVA
;
A
#
# COMPACT_ATOMS: atom_id res chain seq x y z
N MET A 1 -9.44 -15.74 20.81
CA MET A 1 -9.04 -16.95 20.06
C MET A 1 -10.10 -17.21 19.00
N THR A 2 -9.74 -17.38 17.72
CA THR A 2 -10.71 -17.70 16.65
C THR A 2 -11.28 -19.10 16.85
N THR A 3 -12.60 -19.20 16.90
CA THR A 3 -13.34 -20.45 17.07
C THR A 3 -13.24 -21.34 15.83
N ASN A 4 -13.48 -22.65 15.99
CA ASN A 4 -13.48 -23.59 14.86
C ASN A 4 -14.55 -23.24 13.81
N LYS A 5 -15.70 -22.71 14.25
CA LYS A 5 -16.77 -22.26 13.35
C LYS A 5 -16.33 -21.08 12.49
N GLU A 6 -15.68 -20.08 13.09
CA GLU A 6 -15.14 -18.92 12.36
C GLU A 6 -14.06 -19.32 11.36
N LYS A 7 -13.15 -20.24 11.74
CA LYS A 7 -12.14 -20.78 10.83
C LYS A 7 -12.76 -21.49 9.63
N ALA A 8 -13.79 -22.31 9.87
CA ALA A 8 -14.50 -23.04 8.82
C ALA A 8 -15.25 -22.10 7.86
N LEU A 9 -15.96 -21.10 8.40
CA LEU A 9 -16.64 -20.07 7.60
C LEU A 9 -15.66 -19.27 6.75
N TRP A 10 -14.51 -18.91 7.34
CA TRP A 10 -13.47 -18.19 6.61
C TRP A 10 -12.90 -19.04 5.46
N LEU A 11 -12.56 -20.30 5.73
CA LEU A 11 -12.06 -21.23 4.70
C LEU A 11 -13.08 -21.48 3.58
N GLN A 12 -14.36 -21.59 3.92
CA GLN A 12 -15.42 -21.75 2.94
C GLN A 12 -15.49 -20.55 1.97
N LYS A 13 -15.27 -19.34 2.49
CA LYS A 13 -15.30 -18.10 1.69
C LYS A 13 -14.01 -17.86 0.89
N HIS A 14 -12.85 -18.27 1.43
CA HIS A 14 -11.55 -17.80 0.95
C HIS A 14 -10.61 -18.90 0.44
N TYR A 15 -10.92 -20.18 0.66
CA TYR A 15 -10.04 -21.29 0.28
C TYR A 15 -10.74 -22.34 -0.59
N GLY A 16 -11.87 -22.89 -0.17
CA GLY A 16 -12.52 -23.99 -0.90
C GLY A 16 -13.99 -24.19 -0.54
N GLY A 17 -14.77 -24.65 -1.53
CA GLY A 17 -16.22 -24.81 -1.41
C GLY A 17 -16.71 -26.03 -0.61
N TYR A 18 -15.91 -26.55 0.32
CA TYR A 18 -16.35 -27.65 1.18
C TYR A 18 -17.45 -27.19 2.15
N SER A 19 -18.30 -28.12 2.57
CA SER A 19 -19.33 -27.82 3.57
C SER A 19 -18.71 -27.53 4.93
N LEU A 20 -19.40 -26.75 5.77
CA LEU A 20 -18.98 -26.52 7.15
C LEU A 20 -18.84 -27.82 7.94
N GLN A 21 -19.71 -28.79 7.69
CA GLN A 21 -19.63 -30.10 8.33
C GLN A 21 -18.34 -30.83 7.97
N TRP A 22 -17.90 -30.75 6.72
CA TRP A 22 -16.61 -31.31 6.30
C TRP A 22 -15.44 -30.64 7.03
N TYR A 23 -15.44 -29.31 7.15
CA TYR A 23 -14.40 -28.61 7.91
C TYR A 23 -14.41 -28.97 9.39
N LEU A 24 -15.59 -29.11 9.99
CA LEU A 24 -15.75 -29.40 11.42
C LEU A 24 -15.56 -30.89 11.77
N SER A 25 -15.54 -31.78 10.77
CA SER A 25 -15.37 -33.22 11.00
C SER A 25 -13.96 -33.60 11.49
N ASP A 26 -12.97 -32.75 11.21
CA ASP A 26 -11.58 -32.95 11.64
C ASP A 26 -10.96 -31.61 12.02
N ILE A 27 -10.86 -31.37 13.33
CA ILE A 27 -10.34 -30.13 13.90
C ILE A 27 -8.83 -29.96 13.66
N ARG A 28 -8.07 -31.06 13.57
CA ARG A 28 -6.63 -30.98 13.27
C ARG A 28 -6.43 -30.52 11.83
N ARG A 29 -7.17 -31.12 10.89
CA ARG A 29 -7.19 -30.69 9.48
C ARG A 29 -7.64 -29.24 9.34
N LEU A 30 -8.74 -28.86 9.97
CA LEU A 30 -9.25 -27.49 9.97
C LEU A 30 -8.17 -26.49 10.39
N ASN A 31 -7.52 -26.74 11.51
CA ASN A 31 -6.49 -25.84 12.03
C ASN A 31 -5.26 -25.77 11.13
N ALA A 32 -4.83 -26.91 10.54
CA ALA A 32 -3.69 -26.95 9.63
C ALA A 32 -3.95 -26.14 8.35
N ILE A 33 -5.11 -26.36 7.72
CA ILE A 33 -5.52 -25.62 6.51
C ILE A 33 -5.70 -24.14 6.85
N TYR A 34 -6.46 -23.82 7.91
CA TYR A 34 -6.68 -22.43 8.32
C TYR A 34 -5.38 -21.68 8.56
N LYS A 35 -4.45 -22.26 9.32
CA LYS A 35 -3.16 -21.62 9.60
C LYS A 35 -2.39 -21.30 8.32
N LYS A 36 -2.28 -22.27 7.41
CA LYS A 36 -1.55 -22.11 6.15
C LYS A 36 -2.19 -21.02 5.26
N GLU A 37 -3.48 -21.15 5.01
CA GLU A 37 -4.19 -20.30 4.05
C GLU A 37 -4.41 -18.90 4.59
N TYR A 38 -4.68 -18.76 5.89
CA TYR A 38 -4.80 -17.45 6.52
C TYR A 38 -3.46 -16.70 6.52
N SER A 39 -2.33 -17.38 6.81
CA SER A 39 -1.01 -16.77 6.70
C SER A 39 -0.70 -16.31 5.27
N ARG A 40 -1.03 -17.13 4.26
CA ARG A 40 -0.86 -16.77 2.85
C ARG A 40 -1.73 -15.57 2.47
N PHE A 41 -2.98 -15.55 2.90
CA PHE A 41 -3.89 -14.43 2.68
C PHE A 41 -3.36 -13.12 3.27
N LEU A 42 -2.86 -13.16 4.51
CA LEU A 42 -2.28 -11.98 5.16
C LEU A 42 -1.01 -11.50 4.46
N ALA A 43 -0.15 -12.41 4.02
CA ALA A 43 1.05 -12.06 3.25
C ALA A 43 0.66 -11.35 1.95
N GLN A 44 -0.24 -11.95 1.15
CA GLN A 44 -0.70 -11.35 -0.10
C GLN A 44 -1.35 -9.97 0.12
N ARG A 45 -2.18 -9.84 1.17
CA ARG A 45 -2.81 -8.56 1.50
C ARG A 45 -1.78 -7.51 1.89
N THR A 46 -0.77 -7.89 2.66
CA THR A 46 0.34 -6.99 3.03
C THR A 46 1.12 -6.55 1.80
N ASP A 47 1.39 -7.45 0.87
CA ASP A 47 2.12 -7.13 -0.36
C ASP A 47 1.31 -6.21 -1.27
N ASN A 48 -0.01 -6.40 -1.36
CA ASN A 48 -0.90 -5.50 -2.10
C ASN A 48 -0.89 -4.10 -1.47
N ILE A 49 -0.99 -3.98 -0.15
CA ILE A 49 -0.95 -2.68 0.54
C ILE A 49 0.40 -1.98 0.31
N LYS A 50 1.51 -2.72 0.40
CA LYS A 50 2.85 -2.19 0.10
C LYS A 50 2.94 -1.70 -1.33
N LYS A 51 2.41 -2.47 -2.29
CA LYS A 51 2.38 -2.09 -3.70
C LYS A 51 1.57 -0.81 -3.91
N GLU A 52 0.35 -0.74 -3.40
CA GLU A 52 -0.52 0.45 -3.50
C GLU A 52 0.16 1.69 -2.92
N HIS A 53 0.78 1.57 -1.74
CA HIS A 53 1.53 2.66 -1.13
C HIS A 53 2.72 3.10 -1.99
N ASN A 54 3.49 2.13 -2.53
CA ASN A 54 4.62 2.43 -3.40
C ASN A 54 4.18 3.07 -4.72
N ASP A 55 3.08 2.62 -5.31
CA ASP A 55 2.51 3.18 -6.54
C ASP A 55 2.07 4.64 -6.30
N ALA A 56 1.41 4.93 -5.17
CA ALA A 56 1.04 6.29 -4.79
C ALA A 56 2.25 7.20 -4.53
N ALA A 57 3.27 6.70 -3.82
CA ALA A 57 4.51 7.44 -3.56
C ALA A 57 5.27 7.72 -4.87
N ASN A 58 5.34 6.74 -5.77
CA ASN A 58 5.95 6.89 -7.08
C ASN A 58 5.22 7.91 -7.95
N ALA A 59 3.88 7.87 -8.00
CA ALA A 59 3.09 8.86 -8.72
C ALA A 59 3.36 10.29 -8.20
N THR A 60 3.44 10.44 -6.87
CA THR A 60 3.75 11.72 -6.22
C THR A 60 5.17 12.19 -6.57
N LEU A 61 6.15 11.29 -6.54
CA LEU A 61 7.53 11.59 -6.93
C LEU A 61 7.62 12.00 -8.39
N GLN A 62 6.91 11.32 -9.30
CA GLN A 62 6.91 11.67 -10.73
C GLN A 62 6.29 13.05 -10.97
N ARG A 63 5.18 13.38 -10.30
CA ARG A 63 4.59 14.71 -10.34
C ARG A 63 5.57 15.78 -9.86
N LEU A 64 6.31 15.50 -8.78
CA LEU A 64 7.33 16.40 -8.23
C LEU A 64 8.49 16.60 -9.19
N LYS A 65 9.03 15.52 -9.78
CA LYS A 65 10.12 15.61 -10.76
C LYS A 65 9.73 16.45 -11.97
N LYS A 66 8.50 16.28 -12.46
CA LYS A 66 7.97 17.10 -13.56
C LYS A 66 7.91 18.58 -13.17
N ALA A 67 7.29 18.90 -12.03
CA ALA A 67 7.21 20.30 -11.56
C ALA A 67 8.59 20.90 -11.30
N TYR A 68 9.51 20.11 -10.75
CA TYR A 68 10.90 20.52 -10.53
C TYR A 68 11.57 20.92 -11.84
N PHE A 69 11.44 20.09 -12.88
CA PHE A 69 11.95 20.42 -14.21
C PHE A 69 11.27 21.65 -14.80
N ASP A 70 9.96 21.80 -14.64
CA ASP A 70 9.22 22.96 -15.17
C ASP A 70 9.67 24.28 -14.53
N VAL A 71 9.98 24.27 -13.22
CA VAL A 71 10.41 25.45 -12.44
C VAL A 71 11.90 25.74 -12.61
N TYR A 72 12.76 24.74 -12.40
CA TYR A 72 14.21 24.94 -12.34
C TYR A 72 14.93 24.63 -13.64
N ARG A 73 14.22 24.07 -14.63
CA ARG A 73 14.77 23.65 -15.94
C ARG A 73 15.96 22.69 -15.83
N SER A 74 16.03 21.96 -14.71
CA SER A 74 17.03 20.94 -14.41
C SER A 74 16.38 19.62 -14.00
N ASP A 75 17.10 18.51 -14.19
CA ASP A 75 16.62 17.19 -13.83
C ASP A 75 16.83 16.91 -12.33
N TYR A 76 15.77 16.45 -11.67
CA TYR A 76 15.79 16.20 -10.23
C TYR A 76 16.82 15.13 -9.83
N ASP A 77 16.93 14.02 -10.56
CA ASP A 77 17.82 12.91 -10.17
C ASP A 77 19.29 13.32 -10.31
N THR A 78 19.60 14.07 -11.36
CA THR A 78 20.91 14.67 -11.62
C THR A 78 21.29 15.66 -10.53
N ASP A 79 20.42 16.61 -10.21
CA ASP A 79 20.66 17.61 -9.16
C ASP A 79 20.77 16.95 -7.78
N ASN A 80 19.94 15.94 -7.49
CA ASN A 80 19.96 15.20 -6.22
C ASN A 80 21.25 14.38 -6.06
N ALA A 81 21.84 13.89 -7.14
CA ALA A 81 23.14 13.22 -7.13
C ALA A 81 24.29 14.21 -6.81
N ILE A 82 24.15 15.47 -7.22
CA ILE A 82 25.13 16.54 -6.97
C ILE A 82 24.98 17.10 -5.55
N SER A 83 23.76 17.51 -5.17
CA SER A 83 23.47 18.11 -3.87
C SER A 83 22.07 17.73 -3.41
N ARG A 84 22.01 16.72 -2.53
CA ARG A 84 20.76 16.29 -1.90
C ARG A 84 20.09 17.40 -1.08
N SER A 85 20.88 18.19 -0.34
CA SER A 85 20.35 19.24 0.54
C SER A 85 19.64 20.33 -0.26
N GLU A 86 20.30 20.82 -1.32
CA GLU A 86 19.75 21.87 -2.17
C GLU A 86 18.54 21.38 -2.97
N THR A 87 18.63 20.17 -3.52
CA THR A 87 17.52 19.56 -4.26
C THR A 87 16.30 19.35 -3.36
N ASN A 88 16.51 18.93 -2.10
CA ASN A 88 15.44 18.79 -1.13
C ASN A 88 14.81 20.15 -0.77
N ALA A 89 15.60 21.21 -0.60
CA ALA A 89 15.07 22.55 -0.33
C ALA A 89 14.19 23.07 -1.48
N ARG A 90 14.66 22.89 -2.73
CA ARG A 90 13.91 23.25 -3.95
C ARG A 90 12.64 22.42 -4.12
N ALA A 91 12.73 21.11 -3.88
CA ALA A 91 11.57 20.21 -3.90
C ALA A 91 10.54 20.57 -2.82
N GLN A 92 11.01 20.98 -1.64
CA GLN A 92 10.13 21.43 -0.56
C GLN A 92 9.40 22.72 -0.93
N ALA A 93 10.09 23.69 -1.53
CA ALA A 93 9.45 24.92 -2.01
C ALA A 93 8.30 24.66 -3.00
N ILE A 94 8.44 23.66 -3.89
CA ILE A 94 7.36 23.24 -4.80
C ILE A 94 6.20 22.61 -4.02
N ARG A 95 6.49 21.77 -3.02
CA ARG A 95 5.45 21.12 -2.20
C ARG A 95 4.66 22.12 -1.37
N ASP A 96 5.33 23.12 -0.81
CA ASP A 96 4.69 24.18 -0.02
C ASP A 96 3.63 24.90 -0.86
N LEU A 97 3.92 25.16 -2.14
CA LEU A 97 2.95 25.76 -3.08
C LEU A 97 1.71 24.87 -3.31
N TRP A 98 1.88 23.55 -3.43
CA TRP A 98 0.74 22.63 -3.60
C TRP A 98 -0.17 22.58 -2.37
N LEU A 99 0.41 22.66 -1.17
CA LEU A 99 -0.35 22.70 0.07
C LEU A 99 -1.17 23.99 0.19
N HIS A 100 -0.69 25.10 -0.39
CA HIS A 100 -1.42 26.35 -0.42
C HIS A 100 -2.58 26.36 -1.44
N GLU A 101 -2.48 25.62 -2.55
CA GLU A 101 -3.58 25.48 -3.54
C GLU A 101 -4.75 24.62 -3.03
N GLU A 102 -4.49 23.53 -2.29
CA GLU A 102 -5.55 22.65 -1.76
C GLU A 102 -6.41 23.32 -0.67
N VAL A 103 -5.84 24.26 0.08
CA VAL A 103 -6.57 25.07 1.08
C VAL A 103 -7.44 26.14 0.41
N ALA A 104 -7.05 26.66 -0.76
CA ALA A 104 -7.83 27.67 -1.48
C ALA A 104 -9.12 27.10 -2.11
N VAL A 105 -9.13 25.80 -2.48
CA VAL A 105 -10.30 25.12 -3.08
C VAL A 105 -11.33 24.68 -2.03
N THR A 106 -10.95 24.58 -0.76
CA THR A 106 -11.86 24.14 0.33
C THR A 106 -12.54 25.30 1.06
N VAL A 107 -12.18 26.55 0.75
CA VAL A 107 -12.73 27.77 1.38
C VAL A 107 -13.53 28.64 0.38
N ALA A 108 -13.72 28.16 -0.86
CA ALA A 108 -14.56 28.79 -1.89
C ALA A 108 -15.89 28.04 -2.05
#